data_AF-A0A3D3CZS1-F1
#
_entry.id   AF-A0A3D3CZS1-F1
#
_cell.length_a   1.000
_cell.length_b   1.000
_cell.length_c   1.000
_cell.angle_alpha   90.00
_cell.angle_beta   90.00
_cell.angle_gamma   90.00
#
_symmetry.space_group_name_H-M   'P 1'
#
loop_
_entity.id
_entity.type
_entity.pdbx_description
1 polymer ?
#
loop_
_entity_poly.entity_id
_entity_poly.type
_entity_poly.pdbx_seq_one_letter_code
_entity_poly.pdbx_strand_id
1 'polypeptide(L)'
;MNLLKAFTISLFTLFSLNCQSQNSGFLKADGKRIVNGRGENVLLRGIGLGGWMVQEGYMLHINKEGQQYRIRQRIEALLTPQQT
;
A
#
# COMPACT_ATOMS: atom_id res chain seq x y z
N MET A 1 40.23 26.61 26.02
CA MET A 1 38.75 26.70 25.90
C MET A 1 38.24 26.60 24.46
N ASN A 2 38.96 27.09 23.44
CA ASN A 2 38.51 27.05 22.04
C ASN A 2 38.70 25.67 21.37
N LEU A 3 39.75 24.93 21.72
CA LEU A 3 40.04 23.61 21.15
C LEU A 3 39.01 22.54 21.57
N LEU A 4 38.65 22.50 22.86
CA LEU A 4 37.62 21.58 23.37
C LEU A 4 36.24 21.89 22.80
N LYS A 5 35.91 23.18 22.60
CA LYS A 5 34.68 23.62 21.92
C LYS A 5 34.66 23.23 20.44
N ALA A 6 35.78 23.32 19.73
CA ALA A 6 35.87 22.86 18.35
C ALA A 6 35.67 21.35 18.25
N PHE A 7 36.19 20.58 19.22
CA PHE A 7 36.03 19.13 19.28
C PHE A 7 34.58 18.72 19.55
N THR A 8 33.90 19.39 20.48
CA THR A 8 32.49 19.11 20.77
C THR A 8 31.57 19.51 19.62
N ILE A 9 31.85 20.62 18.92
CA ILE A 9 31.13 21.01 17.71
C ILE A 9 31.36 19.98 16.60
N SER A 10 32.61 19.56 16.35
CA SER A 10 32.93 18.56 15.34
C SER A 10 32.23 17.22 15.60
N LEU A 11 32.22 16.77 16.86
CA LEU A 11 31.54 15.54 17.27
C LEU A 11 30.02 15.63 17.10
N PHE A 12 29.42 16.78 17.43
CA PHE A 12 27.99 17.02 17.24
C PHE A 12 27.59 17.05 15.76
N THR A 13 28.42 17.65 14.90
CA THR A 13 28.21 17.68 13.45
C THR A 13 28.31 16.28 12.82
N LEU A 14 29.28 15.46 13.27
CA LEU A 14 29.42 14.07 12.83
C LEU A 14 28.23 13.20 13.25
N PHE A 15 27.69 13.41 14.46
CA PHE A 15 26.52 12.69 14.92
C PHE A 15 25.25 13.02 14.12
N SER A 16 25.09 14.30 13.76
CA SER A 16 23.92 14.80 13.01
C SER A 16 23.83 14.26 11.58
N LEU A 17 24.96 13.94 10.94
CA LEU A 17 25.01 13.40 9.57
C LEU A 17 24.47 11.97 9.45
N ASN A 18 24.37 11.22 10.56
CA ASN A 18 23.93 9.82 10.55
C ASN A 18 22.41 9.66 10.76
N CYS A 19 21.67 10.75 10.99
CA CYS A 19 20.21 10.71 11.18
C CYS A 19 19.46 10.82 9.85
N GLN A 20 19.75 9.94 8.89
CA GLN A 20 18.91 9.79 7.69
C GLN A 20 17.90 8.69 7.94
N SER A 21 16.64 9.09 8.15
CA SER A 21 15.52 8.16 8.22
C SER A 21 15.34 7.47 6.86
N GLN A 22 15.76 6.21 6.78
CA GLN A 22 15.62 5.34 5.60
C GLN A 22 14.17 4.85 5.52
N ASN A 23 13.24 5.75 5.24
CA ASN A 23 11.84 5.38 5.05
C ASN A 23 11.65 4.83 3.61
N SER A 24 12.16 3.62 3.37
CA SER A 24 12.16 2.96 2.05
C SER A 24 10.79 2.42 1.63
N GLY A 25 9.83 2.34 2.56
CA GLY A 25 8.52 1.73 2.33
C GLY A 25 7.52 2.62 1.59
N PHE A 26 7.66 3.95 1.64
CA PHE A 26 6.74 4.85 0.97
C PHE A 26 7.13 5.06 -0.50
N LEU A 27 6.15 4.85 -1.38
CA LEU A 27 6.26 5.20 -2.79
C LEU A 27 5.93 6.68 -3.00
N LYS A 28 6.61 7.30 -3.96
CA LYS A 28 6.42 8.70 -4.35
C LYS A 28 6.36 8.82 -5.86
N ALA A 29 5.70 9.86 -6.35
CA ALA A 29 5.76 10.25 -7.75
C ALA A 29 6.98 11.16 -7.98
N ASP A 30 7.77 10.85 -9.01
CA ASP A 30 8.86 11.68 -9.52
C ASP A 30 8.67 11.88 -11.03
N GLY A 31 8.03 13.00 -11.38
CA GLY A 31 7.56 13.26 -12.74
C GLY A 31 6.62 12.17 -13.23
N LYS A 32 7.09 11.35 -14.18
CA LYS A 32 6.35 10.21 -14.75
C LYS A 32 6.69 8.86 -14.09
N ARG A 33 7.59 8.83 -13.11
CA ARG A 33 8.07 7.61 -12.45
C ARG A 33 7.41 7.45 -11.08
N ILE A 34 7.22 6.20 -10.68
CA ILE A 34 6.96 5.84 -9.28
C ILE A 34 8.31 5.43 -8.69
N VAL A 35 8.71 6.01 -7.56
CA VAL A 35 9.99 5.74 -6.91
C VAL A 35 9.82 5.35 -5.44
N ASN A 36 10.74 4.57 -4.88
CA ASN A 36 10.79 4.27 -3.45
C ASN A 36 11.51 5.37 -2.65
N GLY A 37 11.69 5.16 -1.34
CA GLY A 37 12.39 6.11 -0.47
C GLY A 37 13.86 6.38 -0.82
N ARG A 38 14.47 5.59 -1.72
CA ARG A 38 15.84 5.77 -2.24
C ARG A 38 15.87 6.44 -3.62
N GLY A 39 14.71 6.79 -4.19
CA GLY A 39 14.63 7.36 -5.54
C GLY A 39 14.75 6.32 -6.66
N GLU A 40 14.73 5.03 -6.32
CA GLU A 40 14.79 3.96 -7.31
C GLU A 40 13.41 3.74 -7.94
N ASN A 41 13.37 3.54 -9.26
CA ASN A 41 12.13 3.32 -9.98
C ASN A 41 11.45 2.01 -9.56
N VAL A 42 10.15 2.06 -9.29
CA VAL A 42 9.31 0.94 -8.91
C VAL A 42 8.28 0.68 -10.01
N LEU A 43 8.28 -0.55 -10.53
CA LEU A 43 7.30 -1.00 -11.51
C LEU A 43 6.21 -1.81 -10.81
N LEU A 44 5.02 -1.23 -10.67
CA LEU A 44 3.86 -1.91 -10.11
C LEU A 44 3.20 -2.77 -11.19
N ARG A 45 3.25 -4.10 -11.02
CA ARG A 45 2.52 -5.07 -11.84
C ARG A 45 1.61 -5.89 -10.94
N GLY A 46 0.33 -5.92 -11.26
CA GLY A 46 -0.66 -6.65 -10.49
C GLY A 46 -1.91 -6.89 -11.31
N ILE A 47 -2.89 -7.53 -10.68
CA ILE A 47 -4.21 -7.78 -11.25
C ILE A 47 -5.26 -7.09 -10.38
N GLY A 48 -6.26 -6.48 -11.00
CA GLY A 48 -7.43 -6.00 -10.29
C GLY A 48 -8.37 -7.16 -10.02
N LEU A 49 -8.59 -7.49 -8.74
CA LEU A 49 -9.50 -8.58 -8.36
C LEU A 49 -10.97 -8.25 -8.70
N GLY A 50 -11.33 -6.96 -8.75
CA GLY A 50 -12.71 -6.51 -8.98
C GLY A 50 -13.64 -6.89 -7.81
N GLY A 51 -14.94 -6.62 -7.95
CA GLY A 51 -15.97 -7.15 -7.04
C GLY A 51 -16.06 -6.55 -5.63
N TRP A 52 -15.09 -5.71 -5.21
CA TRP A 52 -15.03 -5.17 -3.85
C TRP A 52 -16.10 -4.10 -3.56
N MET A 53 -16.16 -3.06 -4.40
CA MET A 53 -17.14 -1.97 -4.25
C MET A 53 -18.50 -2.36 -4.84
N VAL A 54 -18.49 -2.98 -6.04
CA VAL A 54 -19.67 -3.48 -6.73
C VAL A 54 -19.38 -4.90 -7.20
N GLN A 55 -20.29 -5.82 -6.87
CA GLN A 55 -20.22 -7.20 -7.36
C GLN A 55 -20.80 -7.24 -8.79
N GLU A 56 -19.92 -7.06 -9.77
CA GLU A 56 -20.26 -7.10 -11.19
C GLU A 56 -20.32 -8.56 -11.67
N GLY A 57 -21.51 -9.09 -11.89
CA GLY A 57 -21.70 -10.50 -12.24
C GLY A 57 -20.92 -10.99 -13.48
N TYR A 58 -20.67 -10.12 -14.47
CA TYR A 58 -19.86 -10.51 -15.64
C TYR A 58 -18.39 -10.75 -15.27
N MET A 59 -17.82 -9.96 -14.35
CA MET A 59 -16.44 -10.15 -13.88
C MET A 59 -16.29 -11.43 -13.04
N LEU A 60 -17.36 -11.82 -12.36
CA LEU A 60 -17.43 -13.04 -11.55
C LEU A 60 -17.91 -14.26 -12.34
N HIS A 61 -18.15 -14.12 -13.65
CA HIS A 61 -18.71 -15.16 -14.52
C HIS A 61 -20.03 -15.77 -14.01
N ILE A 62 -20.88 -14.96 -13.36
CA ILE A 62 -22.20 -15.37 -12.88
C ILE A 62 -23.24 -15.05 -13.95
N ASN A 63 -23.78 -16.10 -14.56
CA ASN A 63 -24.81 -15.97 -15.59
C ASN A 63 -26.21 -15.77 -14.96
N LYS A 64 -27.02 -14.89 -15.56
CA LYS A 64 -28.43 -14.57 -15.22
C LYS A 64 -28.69 -13.91 -13.86
N GLU A 65 -27.97 -14.28 -12.81
CA GLU A 65 -28.13 -13.74 -11.43
C GLU A 65 -26.97 -12.81 -11.02
N GLY A 66 -26.39 -12.11 -11.99
CA GLY A 66 -25.20 -11.28 -11.80
C GLY A 66 -25.44 -9.93 -11.11
N GLN A 67 -26.67 -9.62 -10.68
CA GLN A 67 -26.96 -8.38 -9.96
C GLN A 67 -26.37 -8.42 -8.54
N GLN A 68 -25.73 -7.34 -8.11
CA GLN A 68 -25.06 -7.24 -6.81
C GLN A 68 -25.92 -7.73 -5.63
N TYR A 69 -27.20 -7.34 -5.56
CA TYR A 69 -28.07 -7.75 -4.45
C TYR A 69 -28.37 -9.26 -4.46
N ARG A 70 -28.44 -9.90 -5.63
CA ARG A 70 -28.65 -11.36 -5.76
C ARG A 70 -27.43 -12.14 -5.32
N ILE A 71 -26.25 -11.69 -5.74
CA ILE A 71 -24.97 -12.27 -5.33
C ILE A 71 -24.84 -12.21 -3.80
N ARG A 72 -25.15 -11.05 -3.20
CA ARG A 72 -25.18 -10.89 -1.74
C ARG A 72 -26.17 -11.82 -1.05
N GLN A 73 -27.42 -11.90 -1.51
CA GLN A 73 -28.43 -12.81 -0.95
C GLN A 73 -27.97 -14.27 -0.97
N ARG A 74 -27.30 -14.69 -2.06
CA ARG A 74 -26.80 -16.06 -2.21
C ARG A 74 -25.64 -16.35 -1.27
N ILE A 75 -24.73 -15.40 -1.06
CA ILE A 75 -23.66 -15.51 -0.06
C ILE A 75 -24.26 -15.64 1.34
N GLU A 76 -25.22 -14.79 1.70
CA GLU A 76 -25.91 -14.83 3.01
C GLU A 76 -26.62 -16.19 3.24
N ALA A 77 -27.31 -16.70 2.22
CA ALA A 77 -27.99 -18.01 2.28
C ALA A 77 -27.02 -19.20 2.42
N LEU A 78 -25.78 -19.09 1.92
CA LEU A 78 -24.76 -20.14 2.03
C LEU A 78 -24.02 -20.10 3.38
N LEU A 79 -23.87 -18.91 3.97
CA LEU A 79 -23.15 -18.72 5.24
C LEU A 79 -24.03 -18.98 6.46
N THR A 80 -25.35 -18.89 6.31
CA THR A 80 -26.28 -19.18 7.40
C THR A 80 -26.60 -20.67 7.40
N PRO A 81 -26.52 -21.39 8.54
CA PRO A 81 -27.02 -22.75 8.59
C PRO A 81 -28.48 -22.74 8.13
N GLN A 82 -28.85 -23.57 7.16
CA GLN A 82 -30.27 -23.84 6.96
C GLN A 82 -30.77 -24.33 8.31
N GLN A 83 -31.64 -23.54 8.96
CA GLN A 83 -32.34 -23.98 10.16
C GLN A 83 -32.95 -25.34 9.84
N THR A 84 -32.33 -26.38 10.40
CA THR A 84 -32.68 -27.78 10.24
C THR A 84 -33.61 -28.16 11.36
#